data_AF-A0A2T3W5C7-F1
#
_entry.id   AF-A0A2T3W5C7-F1
#
_cell.length_a   1.000
_cell.length_b   1.000
_cell.length_c   1.000
_cell.angle_alpha   90.00
_cell.angle_beta   90.00
_cell.angle_gamma   90.00
#
_symmetry.space_group_name_H-M   'P 1'
#
loop_
_entity.id
_entity.type
_entity.pdbx_description
1 polymer ?
#
loop_
_entity_poly.entity_id
_entity_poly.type
_entity_poly.pdbx_seq_one_letter_code
_entity_poly.pdbx_strand_id
1 'polypeptide(L)'
;MLRAAFWLTALLFVPLGLYLYFLPPVVATLIGVSPLWLARGAGAVVLAWGAFQLAASFAPDRVKVGGLVGGNLLLVAALVPPVLRGAETLPPALRTALLVVAGALTLLALMALLGSPSRRGRL
;
A
#
# COMPACT_ATOMS: atom_id res chain seq x y z
N MET A 1 13.15 -10.22 8.92
CA MET A 1 11.91 -9.44 9.13
C MET A 1 11.81 -8.24 8.20
N LEU A 2 12.80 -7.32 8.22
CA LEU A 2 12.75 -6.11 7.39
C LEU A 2 12.58 -6.37 5.89
N ARG A 3 13.38 -7.28 5.32
CA ARG A 3 13.26 -7.68 3.90
C ARG A 3 11.87 -8.22 3.56
N ALA A 4 11.27 -9.03 4.45
CA ALA A 4 9.92 -9.57 4.23
C ALA A 4 8.87 -8.45 4.18
N ALA A 5 9.00 -7.39 5.00
CA ALA A 5 8.09 -6.25 4.95
C ALA A 5 8.10 -5.57 3.57
N PHE A 6 9.29 -5.34 3.00
CA PHE A 6 9.43 -4.80 1.63
C PHE A 6 8.80 -5.72 0.58
N TRP A 7 9.11 -7.03 0.62
CA TRP A 7 8.58 -8.00 -0.34
C TRP A 7 7.07 -8.12 -0.27
N LEU A 8 6.49 -8.17 0.93
CA LEU A 8 5.04 -8.29 1.11
C LEU A 8 4.31 -7.02 0.68
N THR A 9 4.87 -5.83 0.97
CA THR A 9 4.30 -4.58 0.46
C THR A 9 4.38 -4.52 -1.08
N ALA A 10 5.49 -4.95 -1.67
CA ALA A 10 5.60 -5.05 -3.12
C ALA A 10 4.61 -6.03 -3.72
N LEU A 11 4.44 -7.21 -3.11
CA LEU A 11 3.48 -8.22 -3.54
C LEU A 11 2.04 -7.70 -3.54
N LEU A 12 1.72 -6.71 -2.70
CA LEU A 12 0.42 -6.06 -2.69
C LEU A 12 0.33 -4.96 -3.76
N PHE A 13 1.34 -4.10 -3.85
CA PHE A 13 1.30 -2.92 -4.72
C PHE A 13 1.55 -3.22 -6.20
N VAL A 14 2.40 -4.18 -6.55
CA VAL A 14 2.64 -4.52 -7.97
C VAL A 14 1.35 -4.99 -8.66
N PRO A 15 0.62 -6.01 -8.16
CA PRO A 15 -0.61 -6.44 -8.83
C PRO A 15 -1.71 -5.37 -8.75
N LEU A 16 -1.83 -4.64 -7.63
CA LEU A 16 -2.80 -3.56 -7.51
C LEU A 16 -2.51 -2.43 -8.52
N GLY A 17 -1.25 -2.02 -8.64
CA GLY A 17 -0.83 -0.99 -9.58
C GLY A 17 -1.07 -1.40 -11.03
N LEU A 18 -0.73 -2.64 -11.39
CA LEU A 18 -1.03 -3.20 -12.72
C LEU A 18 -2.54 -3.22 -12.99
N TYR A 19 -3.35 -3.69 -12.03
CA TYR A 19 -4.80 -3.74 -12.18
C TYR A 19 -5.40 -2.34 -12.37
N LEU A 20 -4.96 -1.34 -11.60
CA LEU A 20 -5.42 0.04 -11.74
C LEU A 20 -4.97 0.68 -13.06
N TYR A 21 -3.75 0.36 -13.52
CA TYR A 21 -3.23 0.85 -14.79
C TYR A 21 -4.01 0.30 -15.99
N PHE A 22 -4.37 -0.98 -15.94
CA PHE A 22 -5.16 -1.66 -16.97
C PHE A 22 -6.65 -1.79 -16.59
N LEU A 23 -7.15 -0.90 -15.74
CA LEU A 23 -8.53 -0.99 -15.22
C LEU A 23 -9.52 -1.02 -16.39
N PRO A 24 -10.35 -2.07 -16.53
CA PRO A 24 -11.31 -2.15 -17.62
C PRO A 24 -12.31 -0.98 -17.53
N PRO A 25 -12.65 -0.31 -18.65
CA PRO A 25 -13.60 0.80 -18.63
C PRO A 25 -14.96 0.45 -18.01
N VAL A 26 -15.45 -0.77 -18.26
CA VAL A 26 -16.68 -1.30 -17.66
C VAL A 26 -16.60 -1.29 -16.15
N VAL A 27 -15.49 -1.77 -15.57
CA VAL A 27 -15.29 -1.77 -14.12
C VAL A 27 -15.22 -0.34 -13.60
N ALA A 28 -14.43 0.53 -14.25
CA ALA A 28 -14.29 1.93 -13.86
C ALA A 28 -15.64 2.67 -13.79
N THR A 29 -16.52 2.46 -14.78
CA THR A 29 -17.87 3.02 -14.79
C THR A 29 -18.72 2.47 -13.65
N LEU A 30 -18.66 1.16 -13.38
CA LEU A 30 -19.41 0.53 -12.28
C LEU A 30 -19.00 1.07 -10.90
N ILE A 31 -17.73 1.40 -10.71
CA ILE A 31 -17.22 1.96 -9.44
C ILE A 31 -17.16 3.50 -9.42
N GLY A 32 -17.74 4.17 -10.42
CA GLY A 32 -17.82 5.63 -10.49
C GLY A 32 -16.47 6.35 -10.68
N VAL A 33 -15.44 5.66 -11.16
CA VAL A 33 -14.12 6.25 -11.39
C VAL A 33 -14.13 7.02 -12.71
N SER A 34 -14.09 8.35 -12.60
CA SER A 34 -13.96 9.26 -13.72
C SER A 34 -13.12 10.48 -13.31
N PRO A 35 -12.16 10.93 -14.14
CA PRO A 35 -11.77 10.38 -15.45
C PRO A 35 -10.84 9.16 -15.36
N LEU A 36 -10.88 8.28 -16.36
CA LEU A 36 -10.15 7.00 -16.36
C LEU A 36 -8.62 7.15 -16.28
N TRP A 37 -8.07 8.27 -16.75
CA TRP A 37 -6.64 8.54 -16.64
C TRP A 37 -6.18 8.67 -15.18
N LEU A 38 -7.06 9.07 -14.25
CA LEU A 38 -6.72 9.19 -12.83
C LEU A 38 -6.42 7.82 -12.22
N ALA A 39 -7.25 6.81 -12.54
CA ALA A 39 -6.97 5.42 -12.15
C ALA A 39 -5.66 4.92 -12.74
N ARG A 40 -5.39 5.24 -14.02
CA ARG A 40 -4.13 4.84 -14.66
C ARG A 40 -2.91 5.49 -14.02
N GLY A 41 -2.99 6.79 -13.72
CA GLY A 41 -1.95 7.53 -13.02
C GLY A 41 -1.69 6.97 -11.62
N ALA A 42 -2.76 6.73 -10.85
CA ALA A 42 -2.66 6.08 -9.55
C ALA A 42 -2.03 4.68 -9.67
N GLY A 43 -2.46 3.89 -10.66
CA GLY A 43 -1.90 2.57 -10.93
C GLY A 43 -0.42 2.60 -11.25
N ALA A 44 0.03 3.53 -12.10
CA ALA A 44 1.44 3.73 -12.42
C ALA A 44 2.28 4.09 -11.18
N VAL A 45 1.77 5.00 -10.34
CA VAL A 45 2.44 5.41 -9.10
C VAL A 45 2.55 4.25 -8.12
N VAL A 46 1.46 3.51 -7.90
CA VAL A 46 1.41 2.35 -7.01
C VAL A 46 2.34 1.24 -7.52
N LEU A 47 2.36 0.98 -8.83
CA LEU A 47 3.25 0.01 -9.46
C LEU A 47 4.72 0.40 -9.30
N ALA A 48 5.05 1.66 -9.60
CA ALA A 48 6.41 2.19 -9.44
C ALA A 48 6.87 2.09 -7.98
N TRP A 49 5.98 2.40 -7.04
CA TRP A 49 6.25 2.27 -5.61
C TRP A 49 6.46 0.80 -5.21
N GLY A 50 5.63 -0.14 -5.68
CA GLY A 50 5.82 -1.57 -5.46
C GLY A 50 7.15 -2.09 -6.02
N ALA A 51 7.51 -1.70 -7.25
CA ALA A 51 8.80 -2.04 -7.86
C ALA A 51 9.98 -1.44 -7.07
N PHE A 52 9.84 -0.21 -6.58
CA PHE A 52 10.82 0.40 -5.69
C PHE A 52 10.99 -0.41 -4.40
N GLN A 53 9.92 -0.93 -3.78
CA GLN A 53 10.05 -1.76 -2.58
C GLN A 53 10.78 -3.08 -2.86
N LEU A 54 10.58 -3.72 -4.02
CA LEU A 54 11.38 -4.88 -4.43
C LEU A 54 12.87 -4.54 -4.50
N ALA A 55 13.22 -3.45 -5.17
CA ALA A 55 14.60 -3.00 -5.29
C ALA A 55 15.21 -2.62 -3.92
N ALA A 56 14.46 -1.87 -3.11
CA ALA A 56 14.85 -1.43 -1.78
C ALA A 56 15.11 -2.61 -0.82
N SER A 57 14.47 -3.75 -1.06
CA SER A 57 14.61 -4.95 -0.23
C SER A 57 16.03 -5.55 -0.24
N PHE A 58 16.82 -5.31 -1.30
CA PHE A 58 18.18 -5.85 -1.42
C PHE A 58 19.19 -5.09 -0.55
N ALA A 59 18.98 -3.79 -0.36
CA ALA A 59 19.83 -2.92 0.45
C ALA A 59 18.96 -1.93 1.23
N PRO A 60 18.25 -2.39 2.27
CA PRO A 60 17.38 -1.53 3.07
C PRO A 60 18.22 -0.55 3.90
N ASP A 61 17.93 0.74 3.74
CA ASP A 61 18.49 1.82 4.55
C ASP A 61 17.37 2.59 5.27
N ARG A 62 17.75 3.54 6.13
CA ARG A 62 16.79 4.28 6.96
C ARG A 62 15.81 5.10 6.15
N VAL A 63 16.22 5.65 5.01
CA VAL A 63 15.35 6.46 4.17
C VAL A 63 14.32 5.56 3.50
N LYS A 64 14.74 4.41 2.96
CA LYS A 64 13.86 3.40 2.37
C LYS A 64 12.87 2.84 3.39
N VAL A 65 13.33 2.55 4.60
CA VAL A 65 12.45 2.08 5.70
C VAL A 65 11.45 3.17 6.10
N GLY A 66 11.91 4.42 6.23
CA GLY A 66 11.02 5.56 6.48
C GLY A 66 9.97 5.72 5.37
N GLY A 67 10.38 5.57 4.12
CA GLY A 67 9.48 5.56 2.97
C GLY A 67 8.44 4.44 3.04
N LEU A 68 8.86 3.20 3.26
CA LEU A 68 7.96 2.05 3.42
C LEU A 68 6.92 2.27 4.53
N VAL A 69 7.38 2.68 5.72
CA VAL A 69 6.52 2.93 6.88
C VAL A 69 5.57 4.09 6.59
N GLY A 70 6.10 5.23 6.15
CA GLY A 70 5.31 6.41 5.86
C GLY A 70 4.27 6.16 4.77
N GLY A 71 4.67 5.53 3.67
CA GLY A 71 3.76 5.19 2.57
C GLY A 71 2.64 4.26 3.00
N ASN A 72 2.96 3.19 3.75
CA ASN A 72 1.94 2.27 4.26
C ASN A 72 0.98 2.96 5.23
N LEU A 73 1.48 3.76 6.17
CA LEU A 73 0.64 4.46 7.15
C LEU A 73 -0.20 5.58 6.51
N LEU A 74 0.32 6.28 5.49
CA LEU A 74 -0.46 7.25 4.72
C LEU A 74 -1.62 6.58 3.98
N LEU A 75 -1.40 5.41 3.39
CA LEU A 75 -2.46 4.64 2.76
C LEU A 75 -3.50 4.16 3.77
N VAL A 76 -3.07 3.69 4.94
CA VAL A 76 -3.99 3.33 6.04
C VAL A 76 -4.83 4.55 6.45
N ALA A 77 -4.20 5.71 6.62
CA ALA A 77 -4.89 6.95 6.97
C ALA A 77 -5.88 7.41 5.89
N ALA A 78 -5.60 7.13 4.61
CA ALA A 78 -6.50 7.43 3.50
C ALA A 78 -7.66 6.40 3.39
N LEU A 79 -7.42 5.13 3.75
CA LEU A 79 -8.38 4.04 3.58
C LEU A 79 -9.35 3.89 4.75
N VAL A 80 -8.87 3.96 5.99
CA VAL A 80 -9.68 3.60 7.17
C VAL A 80 -10.87 4.56 7.38
N PRO A 81 -10.70 5.89 7.37
CA PRO A 81 -11.83 6.81 7.61
C PRO A 81 -13.00 6.64 6.64
N PRO A 82 -12.82 6.60 5.30
CA PRO A 82 -13.95 6.42 4.38
C PRO A 82 -14.57 5.02 4.50
N VAL A 83 -13.79 3.98 4.80
CA VAL A 83 -14.32 2.61 4.97
C VAL A 83 -15.19 2.48 6.23
N LEU A 84 -14.83 3.19 7.30
CA LEU A 84 -15.64 3.23 8.53
C LEU A 84 -16.88 4.11 8.38
N ARG A 85 -16.78 5.26 7.70
CA ARG A 85 -17.91 6.17 7.46
C ARG A 85 -18.89 5.66 6.40
N GLY A 86 -18.38 4.99 5.36
CA GLY A 86 -19.18 4.37 4.29
C GLY A 86 -19.69 2.97 4.63
N ALA A 87 -19.82 2.65 5.92
CA ALA A 87 -20.17 1.32 6.41
C ALA A 87 -21.47 0.76 5.83
N GLU A 88 -22.45 1.62 5.52
CA GLU A 88 -23.75 1.23 4.97
C GLU A 88 -23.82 1.29 3.44
N THR A 89 -22.87 1.96 2.79
CA THR A 89 -22.83 2.11 1.32
C THR A 89 -21.88 1.12 0.65
N LEU A 90 -20.91 0.59 1.39
CA LEU A 90 -19.97 -0.41 0.89
C LEU A 90 -20.53 -1.83 1.07
N PRO A 91 -20.45 -2.69 0.05
CA PRO A 91 -20.72 -4.12 0.22
C PRO A 91 -19.90 -4.70 1.38
N PRO A 92 -20.49 -5.52 2.27
CA PRO A 92 -19.81 -6.01 3.48
C PRO A 92 -18.49 -6.72 3.19
N ALA A 93 -18.43 -7.52 2.12
CA ALA A 93 -17.21 -8.20 1.70
C ALA A 93 -16.09 -7.23 1.29
N LEU A 94 -16.43 -6.17 0.54
CA LEU A 94 -15.47 -5.15 0.12
C LEU A 94 -14.96 -4.36 1.33
N ARG A 95 -15.85 -3.98 2.25
CA ARG A 95 -15.47 -3.30 3.49
C ARG A 95 -14.47 -4.14 4.31
N THR A 96 -14.76 -5.43 4.50
CA THR A 96 -13.85 -6.34 5.20
C THR A 96 -12.51 -6.46 4.49
N ALA A 97 -12.51 -6.61 3.16
CA ALA A 97 -11.27 -6.69 2.39
C ALA A 97 -10.40 -5.43 2.55
N LEU A 98 -11.00 -4.24 2.50
CA LEU A 98 -10.29 -2.97 2.68
C LEU A 98 -9.72 -2.82 4.10
N LEU A 99 -10.45 -3.25 5.14
CA LEU A 99 -9.96 -3.26 6.51
C LEU A 99 -8.82 -4.26 6.71
N VAL A 100 -8.90 -5.45 6.10
CA VAL A 100 -7.82 -6.45 6.12
C VAL A 100 -6.57 -5.88 5.45
N VAL A 101 -6.70 -5.22 4.30
CA VAL A 101 -5.57 -4.54 3.64
C VAL A 101 -4.98 -3.45 4.53
N ALA A 102 -5.80 -2.59 5.15
CA ALA A 102 -5.31 -1.57 6.06
C ALA A 102 -4.59 -2.16 7.29
N GLY A 103 -5.13 -3.24 7.86
CA GLY A 103 -4.50 -3.99 8.94
C GLY A 103 -3.15 -4.58 8.52
N ALA A 104 -3.09 -5.21 7.35
CA ALA A 104 -1.85 -5.76 6.80
C ALA A 104 -0.79 -4.67 6.58
N LEU A 105 -1.14 -3.54 5.96
CA LEU A 105 -0.23 -2.40 5.77
C LEU A 105 0.29 -1.85 7.10
N THR A 106 -0.57 -1.78 8.13
CA THR A 106 -0.18 -1.38 9.49
C THR A 106 0.84 -2.36 10.09
N LEU A 107 0.58 -3.66 10.00
CA LEU A 107 1.49 -4.69 10.49
C LEU A 107 2.84 -4.65 9.77
N LEU A 108 2.84 -4.47 8.45
CA LEU A 108 4.08 -4.35 7.66
C LEU A 108 4.88 -3.11 8.05
N ALA A 109 4.21 -1.98 8.31
CA ALA A 109 4.86 -0.77 8.83
C ALA A 109 5.47 -1.00 10.22
N LEU A 110 4.75 -1.64 11.13
CA LEU A 110 5.26 -1.97 12.47
C LEU A 110 6.44 -2.94 12.40
N MET A 111 6.37 -3.99 11.56
CA MET A 111 7.48 -4.91 11.33
C MET A 111 8.73 -4.19 10.79
N ALA A 112 8.55 -3.22 9.88
CA ALA A 112 9.65 -2.44 9.34
C ALA A 112 10.27 -1.50 10.39
N LEU A 113 9.44 -0.87 11.23
CA LEU A 113 9.90 -0.04 12.35
C LEU A 113 10.70 -0.87 13.37
N LEU A 114 10.14 -1.99 13.83
CA LEU A 114 10.74 -2.86 14.84
C LEU A 114 11.99 -3.59 14.30
N GLY A 115 12.01 -3.89 13.00
CA GLY A 115 13.14 -4.52 12.33
C GLY A 115 14.28 -3.55 11.95
N SER A 116 14.10 -2.24 12.17
CA SER A 116 15.10 -1.23 11.83
C SER A 116 16.19 -1.14 12.92
N PRO A 117 17.49 -1.25 12.58
CA PRO A 117 18.56 -1.21 13.57
C PRO A 117 18.62 0.16 14.29
N SER A 118 18.50 0.13 15.63
CA SER A 118 18.59 1.33 16.47
C SER A 118 20.02 1.86 16.52
N ARG A 119 20.18 3.20 16.56
CA ARG A 119 21.50 3.87 16.55
C ARG A 119 22.25 3.79 17.90
N ARG A 120 21.67 3.14 18.93
CA ARG A 120 22.11 3.24 20.33
C ARG A 120 23.28 2.32 20.71
N GLY A 121 23.84 1.52 19.80
CA GLY A 121 24.94 0.59 20.09
C GLY A 121 26.29 0.92 19.43
N ARG A 122 26.48 2.11 18.87
CA ARG A 122 27.75 2.55 18.29
C ARG A 122 28.10 3.95 18.80
N LEU A 123 28.49 3.99 20.06
CA LEU A 123 29.32 5.03 20.66
C LEU A 123 30.41 4.32 21.46
#